data_AF-J2ZSF9-F1
#
_entry.id   AF-J2ZSF9-F1
#
_cell.length_a   1.000
_cell.length_b   1.000
_cell.length_c   1.000
_cell.angle_alpha   90.00
_cell.angle_beta   90.00
_cell.angle_gamma   90.00
#
_symmetry.space_group_name_H-M   'P 1'
#
loop_
_entity.id
_entity.type
_entity.pdbx_description
1 polymer ?
#
loop_
_entity_poly.entity_id
_entity_poly.type
_entity_poly.pdbx_seq_one_letter_code
_entity_poly.pdbx_strand_id
1 'polypeptide(L)'
;MTAPDTPQTQAPALPAMADFPFPTALVVTGAPAPDGGVLHESGDVDEIFPFASVTKPIVAWSALVAVDRGLLDLDAPAGAPAPDGATIGHLLSHSSGIAADSDERLASPGTRRIYSNRGIEILGQWLQEATGTPLETWVETTVLEPLGMASVLIPGSPAHSGEGSARDLSLFARELASPRLVSPALAERACAPVLPELDGVLPGYGRQVPTPSGWGWRCVEPSPRTGPGRATVRRPSGTSASPAPSCGWIRSPSARPSSWEPSPSGRFTGRRGPRWATRSWRCRAGAPATATC
;
A
#
# COMPACT_ATOMS: atom_id res chain seq x y z
N MET A 1 -40.75 29.72 -4.00
CA MET A 1 -39.38 30.07 -4.43
C MET A 1 -38.58 28.79 -4.35
N THR A 2 -38.58 28.03 -5.44
CA THR A 2 -38.05 26.66 -5.54
C THR A 2 -36.58 26.78 -5.96
N ALA A 3 -35.66 26.22 -5.16
CA ALA A 3 -34.25 26.16 -5.54
C ALA A 3 -34.10 25.26 -6.79
N PRO A 4 -33.22 25.61 -7.75
CA PRO A 4 -32.99 24.75 -8.90
C PRO A 4 -32.19 23.52 -8.47
N ASP A 5 -32.71 22.33 -8.79
CA ASP A 5 -31.97 21.07 -8.76
C ASP A 5 -30.77 21.18 -9.71
N THR A 6 -29.57 21.27 -9.14
CA THR A 6 -28.33 21.09 -9.90
C THR A 6 -28.28 19.63 -10.35
N PRO A 7 -28.25 19.32 -11.66
CA PRO A 7 -28.16 17.95 -12.11
C PRO A 7 -26.81 17.36 -11.67
N GLN A 8 -26.86 16.37 -10.78
CA GLN A 8 -25.70 15.51 -10.50
C GLN A 8 -25.32 14.84 -11.82
N THR A 9 -24.21 15.28 -12.42
CA THR A 9 -23.64 14.61 -13.58
C THR A 9 -23.18 13.24 -13.11
N GLN A 10 -23.87 12.18 -13.52
CA GLN A 10 -23.42 10.81 -13.31
C GLN A 10 -22.00 10.68 -13.86
N ALA A 11 -21.03 10.46 -12.98
CA ALA A 11 -19.67 10.17 -13.40
C ALA A 11 -19.69 8.95 -14.33
N PRO A 12 -18.91 8.94 -15.42
CA PRO A 12 -18.92 7.84 -16.36
C PRO A 12 -18.60 6.53 -15.63
N ALA A 13 -19.51 5.57 -15.73
CA ALA A 13 -19.31 4.24 -15.16
C ALA A 13 -18.00 3.66 -15.69
N LEU A 14 -17.11 3.23 -14.80
CA LEU A 14 -15.88 2.52 -15.16
C LEU A 14 -16.30 1.10 -15.61
N PRO A 15 -16.36 0.79 -16.93
CA PRO A 15 -16.99 -0.44 -17.39
C PRO A 15 -16.26 -1.69 -16.86
N ALA A 16 -14.97 -1.56 -16.61
CA ALA A 16 -14.12 -2.59 -16.02
C ALA A 16 -14.54 -3.02 -14.60
N MET A 17 -15.34 -2.21 -13.87
CA MET A 17 -15.86 -2.63 -12.57
C MET A 17 -16.97 -3.67 -12.68
N ALA A 18 -17.75 -3.64 -13.77
CA ALA A 18 -18.79 -4.64 -14.03
C ALA A 18 -18.20 -6.03 -14.37
N ASP A 19 -16.92 -6.11 -14.71
CA ASP A 19 -16.23 -7.35 -15.03
C ASP A 19 -15.86 -8.19 -13.78
N PHE A 20 -15.96 -7.61 -12.58
CA PHE A 20 -15.66 -8.35 -11.34
C PHE A 20 -16.88 -9.16 -10.88
N PRO A 21 -16.77 -10.50 -10.76
CA PRO A 21 -17.89 -11.36 -10.37
C PRO A 21 -18.15 -11.36 -8.86
N PHE A 22 -17.75 -10.31 -8.15
CA PHE A 22 -17.82 -10.18 -6.70
C PHE A 22 -18.01 -8.70 -6.30
N PRO A 23 -18.49 -8.42 -5.07
CA PRO A 23 -18.64 -7.05 -4.58
C PRO A 23 -17.32 -6.28 -4.69
N THR A 24 -17.40 -5.07 -5.24
CA THR A 24 -16.26 -4.16 -5.36
C THR A 24 -16.66 -2.77 -4.96
N ALA A 25 -15.73 -2.08 -4.32
CA ALA A 25 -15.83 -0.69 -3.96
C ALA A 25 -14.59 0.04 -4.48
N LEU A 26 -14.78 1.24 -5.02
CA LEU A 26 -13.71 2.07 -5.55
C LEU A 26 -13.94 3.51 -5.13
N VAL A 27 -12.91 4.14 -4.60
CA VAL A 27 -12.82 5.58 -4.42
C VAL A 27 -11.55 6.06 -5.13
N VAL A 28 -11.69 7.05 -6.01
CA VAL A 28 -10.58 7.72 -6.69
C VAL A 28 -10.45 9.10 -6.09
N THR A 29 -9.28 9.43 -5.56
CA THR A 29 -8.98 10.74 -5.00
C THR A 29 -8.01 11.51 -5.90
N GLY A 30 -8.17 12.83 -5.92
CA GLY A 30 -7.33 13.78 -6.63
C GLY A 30 -6.39 14.50 -5.67
N ALA A 31 -5.77 15.57 -6.18
CA ALA A 31 -5.01 16.48 -5.34
C ALA A 31 -5.93 17.06 -4.23
N PRO A 32 -5.37 17.43 -3.07
CA PRO A 32 -6.13 18.04 -1.99
C PRO A 32 -6.98 19.21 -2.50
N ALA A 33 -8.29 19.12 -2.32
CA ALA A 33 -9.27 20.11 -2.74
C ALA A 33 -10.28 20.39 -1.61
N PRO A 34 -10.95 21.56 -1.62
CA PRO A 34 -11.89 21.95 -0.55
C PRO A 34 -13.07 20.99 -0.37
N ASP A 35 -13.46 20.26 -1.41
CA ASP A 35 -14.55 19.28 -1.44
C ASP A 35 -14.12 17.87 -0.98
N GLY A 36 -12.94 17.74 -0.36
CA GLY A 36 -12.40 16.47 0.09
C GLY A 36 -11.59 15.72 -0.99
N GLY A 37 -11.58 16.21 -2.23
CA GLY A 37 -10.71 15.69 -3.29
C GLY A 37 -11.12 14.31 -3.81
N VAL A 38 -12.38 13.90 -3.68
CA VAL A 38 -12.88 12.67 -4.29
C VAL A 38 -13.29 12.95 -5.74
N LEU A 39 -12.68 12.25 -6.69
CA LEU A 39 -12.92 12.38 -8.12
C LEU A 39 -13.98 11.40 -8.64
N HIS A 40 -14.08 10.21 -8.02
CA HIS A 40 -15.02 9.17 -8.43
C HIS A 40 -15.26 8.17 -7.30
N GLU A 41 -16.50 7.70 -7.18
CA GLU A 41 -16.89 6.59 -6.32
C GLU A 41 -17.71 5.58 -7.13
N SER A 42 -17.56 4.30 -6.83
CA SER A 42 -18.35 3.24 -7.47
C SER A 42 -18.42 2.00 -6.56
N GLY A 43 -19.58 1.33 -6.57
CA GLY A 43 -19.92 0.26 -5.63
C GLY A 43 -20.39 0.79 -4.27
N ASP A 44 -20.54 -0.11 -3.30
CA ASP A 44 -20.81 0.26 -1.91
C ASP A 44 -19.48 0.62 -1.23
N VAL A 45 -19.17 1.92 -1.18
CA VAL A 45 -17.88 2.41 -0.65
C VAL A 45 -17.81 2.42 0.87
N ASP A 46 -18.93 2.20 1.54
CA ASP A 46 -19.05 2.13 3.00
C ASP A 46 -19.10 0.67 3.50
N GLU A 47 -19.26 -0.32 2.60
CA GLU A 47 -19.14 -1.75 2.91
C GLU A 47 -17.76 -2.08 3.51
N ILE A 48 -17.76 -2.93 4.56
CA ILE A 48 -16.54 -3.35 5.25
C ILE A 48 -15.92 -4.55 4.54
N PHE A 49 -14.68 -4.38 4.09
CA PHE A 49 -13.90 -5.44 3.44
C PHE A 49 -12.69 -5.83 4.29
N PRO A 50 -12.30 -7.13 4.31
CA PRO A 50 -11.01 -7.53 4.84
C PRO A 50 -9.90 -7.04 3.91
N PHE A 51 -8.94 -6.30 4.47
CA PHE A 51 -7.83 -5.66 3.76
C PHE A 51 -6.76 -6.64 3.34
N ALA A 52 -6.58 -7.75 4.09
CA ALA A 52 -5.42 -8.60 3.93
C ALA A 52 -4.14 -7.74 3.94
N SER A 53 -3.26 -7.91 2.95
CA SER A 53 -1.98 -7.18 2.90
C SER A 53 -2.06 -5.66 2.77
N VAL A 54 -3.24 -5.07 2.50
CA VAL A 54 -3.46 -3.62 2.59
C VAL A 54 -3.33 -3.10 4.05
N THR A 55 -3.28 -4.00 5.03
CA THR A 55 -2.96 -3.68 6.43
C THR A 55 -1.52 -3.16 6.60
N LYS A 56 -0.54 -3.70 5.85
CA LYS A 56 0.88 -3.39 6.07
C LYS A 56 1.22 -1.91 5.88
N PRO A 57 0.75 -1.22 4.83
CA PRO A 57 0.99 0.22 4.70
C PRO A 57 0.50 1.03 5.89
N ILE A 58 -0.65 0.69 6.48
CA ILE A 58 -1.20 1.40 7.65
C ILE A 58 -0.26 1.21 8.86
N VAL A 59 0.15 -0.03 9.15
CA VAL A 59 1.06 -0.34 10.26
C VAL A 59 2.48 0.20 10.01
N ALA A 60 2.95 0.17 8.77
CA ALA A 60 4.24 0.74 8.42
C ALA A 60 4.24 2.26 8.63
N TRP A 61 3.16 2.94 8.25
CA TRP A 61 3.03 4.37 8.49
C TRP A 61 2.96 4.71 9.98
N SER A 62 2.26 3.92 10.81
CA SER A 62 2.27 4.11 12.27
C SER A 62 3.65 3.85 12.90
N ALA A 63 4.45 2.94 12.34
CA ALA A 63 5.85 2.77 12.73
C ALA A 63 6.70 3.99 12.34
N LEU A 64 6.46 4.60 11.18
CA LEU A 64 7.12 5.84 10.79
C LEU A 64 6.70 7.03 11.67
N VAL A 65 5.46 7.07 12.16
CA VAL A 65 5.06 8.03 13.20
C VAL A 65 5.86 7.83 14.49
N ALA A 66 6.12 6.58 14.91
CA ALA A 66 7.00 6.32 16.05
C ALA A 66 8.45 6.75 15.80
N VAL A 67 8.96 6.56 14.57
CA VAL A 67 10.29 7.05 14.16
C VAL A 67 10.37 8.57 14.22
N ASP A 68 9.38 9.27 13.67
CA ASP A 68 9.34 10.74 13.66
C ASP A 68 9.27 11.33 15.07
N ARG A 69 8.61 10.62 15.99
CA ARG A 69 8.53 10.95 17.43
C ARG A 69 9.76 10.53 18.23
N GLY A 70 10.76 9.90 17.61
CA GLY A 70 11.99 9.43 18.27
C GLY A 70 11.80 8.23 19.20
N LEU A 71 10.70 7.49 19.05
CA LEU A 71 10.40 6.29 19.84
C LEU A 71 11.00 5.02 19.21
N LEU A 72 11.16 5.01 17.89
CA LEU A 72 11.70 3.89 17.14
C LEU A 72 12.85 4.39 16.25
N ASP A 73 13.88 3.57 16.06
CA ASP A 73 14.98 3.88 15.15
C ASP A 73 15.01 2.85 14.02
N LEU A 74 15.11 3.32 12.77
CA LEU A 74 15.16 2.48 11.58
C LEU A 74 16.44 1.64 11.51
N ASP A 75 17.52 2.13 12.12
CA ASP A 75 18.81 1.46 12.18
C ASP A 75 18.95 0.58 13.43
N ALA A 76 17.96 0.62 14.34
CA ALA A 76 17.95 -0.27 15.50
C ALA A 76 17.92 -1.74 15.07
N PRO A 77 18.67 -2.62 15.75
CA PRO A 77 18.61 -4.06 15.51
C PRO A 77 17.19 -4.59 15.68
N ALA A 78 16.72 -5.39 14.73
CA ALA A 78 15.41 -6.05 14.80
C ALA A 78 15.37 -7.21 15.82
N GLY A 79 16.53 -7.65 16.32
CA GLY A 79 16.62 -8.73 17.30
C GLY A 79 16.06 -10.07 16.82
N ALA A 80 16.03 -11.06 17.73
CA ALA A 80 15.38 -12.33 17.45
C ALA A 80 13.84 -12.13 17.37
N PRO A 81 13.14 -12.84 16.46
CA PRO A 81 13.63 -13.95 15.64
C PRO A 81 14.20 -13.54 14.27
N ALA A 82 14.29 -12.24 13.94
CA ALA A 82 14.87 -11.81 12.68
C ALA A 82 16.33 -12.27 12.52
N PRO A 83 16.84 -12.42 11.27
CA PRO A 83 18.24 -12.74 11.03
C PRO A 83 19.19 -11.74 11.69
N ASP A 84 20.33 -12.22 12.16
CA ASP A 84 21.32 -11.38 12.83
C ASP A 84 21.79 -10.26 11.87
N GLY A 85 21.88 -9.03 12.39
CA GLY A 85 22.19 -7.84 11.60
C GLY A 85 20.99 -7.19 10.89
N ALA A 86 19.79 -7.78 10.96
CA ALA A 86 18.58 -7.11 10.46
C ALA A 86 18.25 -5.89 11.34
N THR A 87 17.68 -4.87 10.72
CA THR A 87 17.20 -3.65 11.40
C THR A 87 15.69 -3.47 11.21
N ILE A 88 15.09 -2.53 11.95
CA ILE A 88 13.69 -2.13 11.75
C ILE A 88 13.43 -1.70 10.31
N GLY A 89 14.35 -0.94 9.69
CA GLY A 89 14.28 -0.56 8.29
C GLY A 89 14.23 -1.77 7.35
N HIS A 90 14.98 -2.84 7.65
CA HIS A 90 14.94 -4.08 6.88
C HIS A 90 13.59 -4.82 6.99
N LEU A 91 12.94 -4.79 8.17
CA LEU A 91 11.59 -5.34 8.34
C LEU A 91 10.59 -4.58 7.47
N LEU A 92 10.61 -3.24 7.55
CA LEU A 92 9.75 -2.35 6.78
C LEU A 92 9.91 -2.50 5.27
N SER A 93 11.14 -2.69 4.78
CA SER A 93 11.41 -2.82 3.35
C SER A 93 11.40 -4.26 2.83
N HIS A 94 10.97 -5.25 3.62
CA HIS A 94 10.98 -6.67 3.21
C HIS A 94 12.36 -7.17 2.75
N SER A 95 13.42 -6.75 3.45
CA SER A 95 14.82 -7.08 3.14
C SER A 95 15.56 -7.66 4.34
N SER A 96 14.86 -8.06 5.41
CA SER A 96 15.47 -8.67 6.59
C SER A 96 15.99 -10.09 6.35
N GLY A 97 15.46 -10.79 5.36
CA GLY A 97 15.80 -12.18 5.07
C GLY A 97 14.99 -13.22 5.85
N ILE A 98 14.02 -12.79 6.66
CA ILE A 98 13.07 -13.70 7.33
C ILE A 98 12.05 -14.25 6.34
N ALA A 99 11.60 -15.49 6.56
CA ALA A 99 10.60 -16.15 5.76
C ALA A 99 9.24 -15.41 5.76
N ALA A 100 8.38 -15.78 4.81
CA ALA A 100 7.13 -15.06 4.59
C ALA A 100 6.21 -15.11 5.83
N ASP A 101 6.06 -16.30 6.40
CA ASP A 101 5.05 -16.62 7.42
C ASP A 101 5.62 -17.47 8.59
N SER A 102 6.95 -17.54 8.73
CA SER A 102 7.62 -18.32 9.78
C SER A 102 8.90 -17.63 10.26
N ASP A 103 9.45 -18.08 11.39
CA ASP A 103 10.71 -17.59 11.98
C ASP A 103 11.97 -18.09 11.23
N GLU A 104 11.80 -18.79 10.11
CA GLU A 104 12.93 -19.30 9.32
C GLU A 104 13.74 -18.15 8.71
N ARG A 105 15.08 -18.24 8.82
CA ARG A 105 16.03 -17.26 8.31
C ARG A 105 16.53 -17.72 6.94
N LEU A 106 15.99 -17.14 5.88
CA LEU A 106 16.23 -17.60 4.50
C LEU A 106 17.43 -16.93 3.82
N ALA A 107 17.81 -15.72 4.27
CA ALA A 107 18.89 -14.95 3.68
C ALA A 107 19.50 -14.00 4.71
N SER A 108 20.72 -13.52 4.41
CA SER A 108 21.31 -12.40 5.14
C SER A 108 20.52 -11.11 4.86
N PRO A 109 20.39 -10.22 5.86
CA PRO A 109 19.75 -8.92 5.67
C PRO A 109 20.36 -8.15 4.49
N GLY A 110 19.50 -7.48 3.73
CA GLY A 110 19.89 -6.64 2.59
C GLY A 110 20.33 -7.39 1.33
N THR A 111 20.24 -8.73 1.28
CA THR A 111 20.70 -9.50 0.11
C THR A 111 19.60 -9.90 -0.87
N ARG A 112 18.33 -9.95 -0.42
CA ARG A 112 17.16 -10.32 -1.21
C ARG A 112 15.91 -9.62 -0.72
N ARG A 113 14.95 -9.39 -1.63
CA ARG A 113 13.60 -8.94 -1.28
C ARG A 113 12.71 -10.16 -1.01
N ILE A 114 12.36 -10.37 0.25
CA ILE A 114 11.46 -11.43 0.70
C ILE A 114 10.23 -10.77 1.31
N TYR A 115 9.13 -10.78 0.57
CA TYR A 115 7.84 -10.32 1.08
C TYR A 115 7.46 -11.15 2.30
N SER A 116 7.30 -10.50 3.45
CA SER A 116 7.14 -11.18 4.73
C SER A 116 6.05 -10.56 5.58
N ASN A 117 5.04 -11.37 5.90
CA ASN A 117 4.08 -11.10 6.96
C ASN A 117 4.79 -11.15 8.31
N ARG A 118 5.63 -12.17 8.51
CA ARG A 118 6.33 -12.37 9.77
C ARG A 118 7.23 -11.18 10.14
N GLY A 119 7.89 -10.58 9.17
CA GLY A 119 8.69 -9.36 9.38
C GLY A 119 7.85 -8.17 9.87
N ILE A 120 6.61 -8.02 9.40
CA ILE A 120 5.69 -6.97 9.87
C ILE A 120 5.11 -7.31 11.26
N GLU A 121 4.96 -8.58 11.58
CA GLU A 121 4.56 -9.01 12.93
C GLU A 121 5.64 -8.71 13.96
N ILE A 122 6.91 -8.95 13.64
CA ILE A 122 8.05 -8.55 14.47
C ILE A 122 8.10 -7.03 14.62
N LEU A 123 7.87 -6.27 13.53
CA LEU A 123 7.77 -4.82 13.61
C LEU A 123 6.66 -4.37 14.58
N GLY A 124 5.50 -5.03 14.55
CA GLY A 124 4.39 -4.75 15.46
C GLY A 124 4.76 -4.99 16.94
N GLN A 125 5.56 -6.02 17.22
CA GLN A 125 6.09 -6.30 18.56
C GLN A 125 7.01 -5.16 19.03
N TRP A 126 7.97 -4.75 18.19
CA TRP A 126 8.84 -3.61 18.47
C TRP A 126 8.08 -2.32 18.68
N LEU A 127 7.02 -2.08 17.90
CA LEU A 127 6.21 -0.88 18.03
C LEU A 127 5.47 -0.86 19.37
N GLN A 128 4.92 -1.99 19.80
CA GLN A 128 4.29 -2.12 21.11
C GLN A 128 5.29 -1.91 22.25
N GLU A 129 6.48 -2.51 22.15
CA GLU A 129 7.54 -2.36 23.16
C GLU A 129 8.05 -0.92 23.26
N ALA A 130 8.34 -0.29 22.12
CA ALA A 130 8.87 1.07 22.05
C ALA A 130 7.87 2.14 22.53
N THR A 131 6.58 1.90 22.34
CA THR A 131 5.52 2.86 22.68
C THR A 131 4.86 2.57 24.02
N GLY A 132 5.07 1.38 24.59
CA GLY A 132 4.36 0.90 25.78
C GLY A 132 2.84 0.76 25.59
N THR A 133 2.37 0.74 24.35
CA THR A 133 0.95 0.78 24.00
C THR A 133 0.60 -0.42 23.13
N PRO A 134 -0.55 -1.09 23.34
CA PRO A 134 -1.00 -2.16 22.44
C PRO A 134 -1.02 -1.68 20.98
N LEU A 135 -0.60 -2.54 20.06
CA LEU A 135 -0.44 -2.19 18.64
C LEU A 135 -1.71 -1.57 18.03
N GLU A 136 -2.86 -2.16 18.35
CA GLU A 136 -4.17 -1.71 17.87
C GLU A 136 -4.44 -0.26 18.31
N THR A 137 -4.28 0.01 19.61
CA THR A 137 -4.43 1.35 20.19
C THR A 137 -3.41 2.34 19.62
N TRP A 138 -2.17 1.91 19.39
CA TRP A 138 -1.17 2.78 18.76
C TRP A 138 -1.58 3.16 17.35
N VAL A 139 -1.97 2.20 16.50
CA VAL A 139 -2.41 2.47 15.12
C VAL A 139 -3.67 3.35 15.11
N GLU A 140 -4.63 3.06 15.99
CA GLU A 140 -5.87 3.82 16.12
C GLU A 140 -5.58 5.28 16.43
N THR A 141 -4.87 5.56 17.52
CA THR A 141 -4.63 6.93 18.01
C THR A 141 -3.63 7.73 17.18
N THR A 142 -2.77 7.07 16.40
CA THR A 142 -1.71 7.75 15.63
C THR A 142 -1.98 7.85 14.14
N VAL A 143 -2.86 7.00 13.59
CA VAL A 143 -3.18 6.98 12.16
C VAL A 143 -4.69 7.03 11.92
N LEU A 144 -5.48 6.15 12.53
CA LEU A 144 -6.89 6.02 12.16
C LEU A 144 -7.74 7.21 12.63
N GLU A 145 -7.69 7.56 13.92
CA GLU A 145 -8.43 8.70 14.48
C GLU A 145 -7.99 10.03 13.85
N PRO A 146 -6.68 10.35 13.72
CA PRO A 146 -6.26 11.61 13.10
C PRO A 146 -6.67 11.77 11.63
N LEU A 147 -6.87 10.65 10.92
CA LEU A 147 -7.35 10.66 9.53
C LEU A 147 -8.86 10.54 9.40
N GLY A 148 -9.58 10.24 10.49
CA GLY A 148 -11.03 10.03 10.49
C GLY A 148 -11.44 8.67 9.90
N MET A 149 -10.58 7.66 9.97
CA MET A 149 -10.81 6.31 9.42
C MET A 149 -11.62 5.44 10.40
N ALA A 150 -12.82 5.89 10.76
CA ALA A 150 -13.61 5.35 11.86
C ALA A 150 -14.14 3.91 11.65
N SER A 151 -14.18 3.43 10.42
CA SER A 151 -14.59 2.06 10.10
C SER A 151 -13.45 1.04 10.13
N VAL A 152 -12.20 1.50 10.27
CA VAL A 152 -11.02 0.65 10.15
C VAL A 152 -10.63 0.02 11.48
N LEU A 153 -10.42 -1.28 11.46
CA LEU A 153 -9.92 -2.07 12.61
C LEU A 153 -8.74 -2.96 12.17
N ILE A 154 -7.88 -3.34 13.12
CA ILE A 154 -6.79 -4.31 12.92
C ILE A 154 -6.81 -5.33 14.08
N PRO A 155 -7.80 -6.24 14.14
CA PRO A 155 -8.09 -7.07 15.32
C PRO A 155 -7.12 -8.25 15.54
N GLY A 156 -5.95 -8.23 14.92
CA GLY A 156 -5.03 -9.36 14.96
C GLY A 156 -3.69 -9.03 14.33
N SER A 157 -3.18 -9.92 13.47
CA SER A 157 -1.84 -9.74 12.91
C SER A 157 -1.72 -8.42 12.12
N PRO A 158 -0.70 -7.58 12.41
CA PRO A 158 -0.46 -6.33 11.70
C PRO A 158 -0.14 -6.49 10.22
N ALA A 159 0.17 -7.70 9.79
CA ALA A 159 0.47 -7.96 8.40
C ALA A 159 -0.79 -8.04 7.53
N HIS A 160 -1.94 -8.42 8.09
CA HIS A 160 -3.06 -8.85 7.25
C HIS A 160 -4.47 -8.82 7.86
N SER A 161 -4.63 -8.53 9.15
CA SER A 161 -5.93 -8.62 9.81
C SER A 161 -6.86 -7.43 9.58
N GLY A 162 -6.36 -6.34 8.98
CA GLY A 162 -7.13 -5.11 8.82
C GLY A 162 -8.44 -5.32 8.08
N GLU A 163 -9.44 -4.53 8.44
CA GLU A 163 -10.73 -4.45 7.77
C GLU A 163 -11.26 -3.02 7.82
N GLY A 164 -12.13 -2.66 6.87
CA GLY A 164 -12.76 -1.34 6.82
C GLY A 164 -13.32 -1.00 5.45
N SER A 165 -13.76 0.25 5.29
CA SER A 165 -14.40 0.72 4.06
C SER A 165 -13.42 1.26 3.02
N ALA A 166 -13.84 1.30 1.75
CA ALA A 166 -13.08 1.95 0.69
C ALA A 166 -13.01 3.48 0.90
N ARG A 167 -14.05 4.06 1.49
CA ARG A 167 -14.09 5.47 1.89
C ARG A 167 -12.96 5.82 2.85
N ASP A 168 -12.75 5.03 3.88
CA ASP A 168 -11.69 5.31 4.86
C ASP A 168 -10.28 5.02 4.32
N LEU A 169 -10.12 3.97 3.51
CA LEU A 169 -8.86 3.75 2.80
C LEU A 169 -8.50 4.92 1.86
N SER A 170 -9.49 5.63 1.32
CA SER A 170 -9.25 6.82 0.51
C SER A 170 -8.64 7.97 1.32
N LEU A 171 -8.95 8.07 2.62
CA LEU A 171 -8.36 9.05 3.53
C LEU A 171 -6.89 8.75 3.77
N PHE A 172 -6.54 7.47 3.95
CA PHE A 172 -5.14 7.04 4.02
C PHE A 172 -4.39 7.28 2.71
N ALA A 173 -5.02 7.03 1.56
CA ALA A 173 -4.41 7.33 0.27
C ALA A 173 -4.09 8.84 0.11
N ARG A 174 -4.96 9.72 0.64
CA ARG A 174 -4.72 11.17 0.67
C ARG A 174 -3.57 11.54 1.61
N GLU A 175 -3.45 10.88 2.76
CA GLU A 175 -2.30 11.05 3.65
C GLU A 175 -1.00 10.70 2.94
N LEU A 176 -0.94 9.57 2.22
CA LEU A 176 0.27 9.21 1.47
C LEU A 176 0.59 10.19 0.33
N ALA A 177 -0.44 10.79 -0.28
CA ALA A 177 -0.26 11.77 -1.36
C ALA A 177 0.16 13.15 -0.85
N SER A 178 -0.25 13.53 0.36
CA SER A 178 0.08 14.80 1.00
C SER A 178 0.29 14.60 2.51
N PRO A 179 1.46 14.07 2.92
CA PRO A 179 1.75 13.66 4.30
C PRO A 179 1.56 14.76 5.34
N ARG A 180 0.92 14.40 6.46
CA ARG A 180 0.68 15.28 7.62
C ARG A 180 1.03 14.62 8.95
N LEU A 181 1.05 13.29 9.02
CA LEU A 181 1.29 12.54 10.26
C LEU A 181 2.78 12.36 10.58
N VAL A 182 3.66 12.53 9.59
CA VAL A 182 5.12 12.45 9.74
C VAL A 182 5.77 13.67 9.08
N SER A 183 6.99 13.99 9.48
CA SER A 183 7.76 15.09 8.89
C SER A 183 7.93 14.92 7.36
N PRO A 184 7.96 16.04 6.59
CA PRO A 184 8.14 15.97 5.14
C PRO A 184 9.39 15.20 4.71
N ALA A 185 10.49 15.36 5.44
CA ALA A 185 11.76 14.68 5.16
C ALA A 185 11.64 13.16 5.37
N LEU A 186 10.94 12.72 6.43
CA LEU A 186 10.72 11.29 6.65
C LEU A 186 9.76 10.70 5.60
N ALA A 187 8.71 11.43 5.23
CA ALA A 187 7.77 10.99 4.20
C ALA A 187 8.46 10.80 2.84
N GLU A 188 9.32 11.75 2.44
CA GLU A 188 10.09 11.65 1.20
C GLU A 188 10.99 10.40 1.20
N ARG A 189 11.71 10.18 2.31
CA ARG A 189 12.56 8.99 2.48
C ARG A 189 11.77 7.69 2.45
N ALA A 190 10.61 7.64 3.11
CA ALA A 190 9.79 6.44 3.14
C ALA A 190 9.31 6.05 1.74
N CYS A 191 9.00 7.04 0.90
CA CYS A 191 8.51 6.86 -0.47
C CYS A 191 9.63 6.46 -1.45
N ALA A 192 10.89 6.69 -1.10
CA ALA A 192 12.03 6.31 -1.91
C ALA A 192 12.28 4.79 -1.87
N PRO A 193 12.75 4.18 -2.99
CA PRO A 193 13.19 2.79 -2.99
C PRO A 193 14.34 2.55 -2.01
N VAL A 194 14.18 1.54 -1.14
CA VAL A 194 15.19 1.09 -0.18
C VAL A 194 15.86 -0.15 -0.73
N LEU A 195 17.18 -0.10 -0.97
CA LEU A 195 17.94 -1.16 -1.66
C LEU A 195 17.32 -1.49 -3.04
N PRO A 196 17.24 -0.51 -3.97
CA PRO A 196 16.48 -0.62 -5.22
C PRO A 196 16.89 -1.80 -6.10
N GLU A 197 18.12 -2.28 -5.99
CA GLU A 197 18.73 -3.33 -6.79
C GLU A 197 18.26 -4.75 -6.42
N LEU A 198 17.56 -4.95 -5.30
CA LEU A 198 17.26 -6.29 -4.81
C LEU A 198 16.23 -7.04 -5.67
N ASP A 199 16.61 -8.24 -6.08
CA ASP A 199 15.73 -9.25 -6.65
C ASP A 199 14.78 -9.84 -5.60
N GLY A 200 13.61 -10.29 -6.06
CA GLY A 200 12.62 -10.92 -5.18
C GLY A 200 11.48 -11.58 -5.92
N VAL A 201 10.58 -12.18 -5.14
CA VAL A 201 9.32 -12.73 -5.63
C VAL A 201 8.19 -11.85 -5.10
N LEU A 202 7.35 -11.34 -6.01
CA LEU A 202 6.12 -10.67 -5.64
C LEU A 202 4.99 -11.72 -5.58
N PRO A 203 4.31 -11.90 -4.43
CA PRO A 203 3.15 -12.78 -4.34
C PRO A 203 2.13 -12.47 -5.43
N GLY A 204 1.76 -13.50 -6.21
CA GLY A 204 0.82 -13.38 -7.33
C GLY A 204 1.41 -12.97 -8.68
N TYR A 205 2.63 -12.41 -8.73
CA TYR A 205 3.27 -11.92 -9.96
C TYR A 205 4.62 -12.59 -10.28
N GLY A 206 5.09 -13.47 -9.40
CA GLY A 206 6.34 -14.23 -9.60
C GLY A 206 7.59 -13.39 -9.39
N ARG A 207 8.72 -13.89 -9.92
CA ARG A 207 10.04 -13.26 -9.76
C ARG A 207 10.11 -11.91 -10.47
N GLN A 208 10.68 -10.90 -9.81
CA GLN A 208 10.93 -9.55 -10.33
C GLN A 208 12.41 -9.20 -10.16
N VAL A 209 13.00 -8.54 -11.17
CA VAL A 209 14.42 -8.22 -11.29
C VAL A 209 14.53 -6.80 -11.86
N PRO A 210 14.68 -5.74 -11.05
CA PRO A 210 14.64 -5.73 -9.58
C PRO A 210 13.21 -5.75 -8.99
N THR A 211 13.10 -5.84 -7.67
CA THR A 211 11.85 -5.71 -6.88
C THR A 211 11.93 -4.48 -5.93
N PRO A 212 11.77 -3.26 -6.44
CA PRO A 212 11.89 -2.06 -5.61
C PRO A 212 10.76 -1.96 -4.58
N SER A 213 11.11 -1.61 -3.34
CA SER A 213 10.21 -1.44 -2.21
C SER A 213 10.66 -0.23 -1.39
N GLY A 214 9.71 0.57 -0.93
CA GLY A 214 9.92 1.54 0.15
C GLY A 214 9.69 0.88 1.50
N TRP A 215 9.54 1.70 2.55
CA TRP A 215 9.18 1.22 3.90
C TRP A 215 7.68 0.94 3.99
N GLY A 216 7.28 -0.31 3.81
CA GLY A 216 5.88 -0.75 3.93
C GLY A 216 5.07 -0.78 2.65
N TRP A 217 5.64 -0.35 1.51
CA TRP A 217 4.97 -0.39 0.21
C TRP A 217 5.87 -0.78 -0.94
N ARG A 218 5.21 -1.27 -1.98
CA ARG A 218 5.82 -1.52 -3.28
C ARG A 218 6.03 -0.21 -4.02
N CYS A 219 7.26 0.02 -4.48
CA CYS A 219 7.52 1.00 -5.52
C CYS A 219 7.23 0.37 -6.88
N VAL A 220 6.55 1.10 -7.76
CA VAL A 220 6.33 0.66 -9.14
C VAL A 220 7.16 1.56 -10.04
N GLU A 221 8.22 1.01 -10.63
CA GLU A 221 8.89 1.71 -11.71
C GLU A 221 7.98 1.73 -12.96
N PRO A 222 7.99 2.83 -13.73
CA PRO A 222 7.34 2.85 -15.03
C PRO A 222 8.06 1.90 -16.00
N SER A 223 7.55 0.68 -16.15
CA SER A 223 8.09 -0.30 -17.11
C SER A 223 7.76 0.09 -18.56
N PRO A 224 8.72 0.02 -19.51
CA PRO A 224 8.44 0.17 -20.94
C PRO A 224 7.77 -1.08 -21.56
N ARG A 225 7.70 -2.22 -20.84
CA ARG A 225 7.14 -3.49 -21.35
C ARG A 225 5.61 -3.61 -21.24
N THR A 226 4.96 -2.68 -20.54
CA THR A 226 3.50 -2.48 -20.57
C THR A 226 3.18 -1.18 -21.30
N GLY A 227 3.65 -1.10 -22.55
CA GLY A 227 3.27 -0.02 -23.45
C GLY A 227 1.89 -0.25 -24.08
N PRO A 228 1.07 0.80 -24.24
CA PRO A 228 -0.06 0.76 -25.16
C PRO A 228 0.48 0.61 -26.59
N GLY A 229 -0.30 -0.03 -27.46
CA GLY A 229 -0.03 -0.02 -28.90
C GLY A 229 0.29 1.40 -29.39
N ARG A 230 1.32 1.48 -30.23
CA ARG A 230 1.85 2.65 -30.96
C ARG A 230 0.92 3.87 -31.01
N ALA A 231 1.41 5.00 -30.51
CA ALA A 231 1.20 6.30 -31.12
C ALA A 231 2.36 7.24 -30.76
N THR A 232 3.24 7.47 -31.72
CA THR A 232 4.30 8.49 -31.73
C THR A 232 3.69 9.88 -31.85
N VAL A 233 3.91 10.78 -30.88
CA VAL A 233 3.86 12.24 -31.12
C VAL A 233 4.92 12.95 -30.27
N ARG A 234 5.57 13.91 -30.92
CA ARG A 234 6.80 14.63 -30.57
C ARG A 234 6.53 15.76 -29.54
N ARG A 235 7.48 15.97 -28.62
CA ARG A 235 7.53 17.03 -27.59
C ARG A 235 7.51 18.46 -28.18
N PRO A 236 7.11 19.45 -27.37
CA PRO A 236 8.08 20.44 -26.91
C PRO A 236 8.11 20.62 -25.38
N SER A 237 9.20 21.24 -24.94
CA SER A 237 9.69 21.44 -23.57
C SER A 237 8.92 22.47 -22.74
N GLY A 238 8.78 22.20 -21.43
CA GLY A 238 8.27 23.13 -20.41
C GLY A 238 8.24 22.46 -19.03
N THR A 239 8.43 23.24 -17.98
CA THR A 239 9.07 22.92 -16.69
C THR A 239 8.24 22.06 -15.71
N SER A 240 8.97 21.38 -14.82
CA SER A 240 8.59 20.26 -13.95
C SER A 240 7.80 20.63 -12.68
N ALA A 241 6.72 19.89 -12.45
CA ALA A 241 6.24 19.54 -11.11
C ALA A 241 6.05 18.01 -11.09
N SER A 242 6.69 17.32 -10.14
CA SER A 242 6.56 15.87 -9.99
C SER A 242 5.14 15.52 -9.53
N PRO A 243 4.43 14.61 -10.22
CA PRO A 243 3.11 14.18 -9.78
C PRO A 243 3.21 13.28 -8.53
N ALA A 244 2.26 13.44 -7.62
CA ALA A 244 2.10 12.55 -6.46
C ALA A 244 1.87 11.09 -6.89
N PRO A 245 2.32 10.09 -6.11
CA PRO A 245 2.07 8.69 -6.41
C PRO A 245 0.56 8.37 -6.34
N SER A 246 0.04 7.69 -7.37
CA SER A 246 -1.33 7.14 -7.35
C SER A 246 -1.32 5.76 -6.69
N CYS A 247 -2.00 5.60 -5.56
CA CYS A 247 -2.20 4.32 -4.90
C CYS A 247 -3.59 3.76 -5.25
N GLY A 248 -3.68 2.48 -5.61
CA GLY A 248 -4.94 1.80 -5.89
C GLY A 248 -4.86 0.32 -5.54
N TRP A 249 -5.88 -0.20 -4.87
CA TRP A 249 -5.94 -1.57 -4.37
C TRP A 249 -7.26 -2.21 -4.81
N ILE A 250 -7.23 -3.44 -5.35
CA ILE A 250 -8.45 -4.23 -5.64
C ILE A 250 -8.24 -5.64 -5.10
N ARG A 251 -9.20 -6.14 -4.30
CA ARG A 251 -9.20 -7.51 -3.73
C ARG A 251 -10.43 -8.30 -4.18
N SER A 252 -10.24 -9.61 -4.34
CA SER A 252 -11.30 -10.62 -4.44
C SER A 252 -11.64 -11.15 -3.02
N PRO A 253 -12.92 -11.20 -2.61
CA PRO A 253 -13.34 -11.66 -1.28
C PRO A 253 -12.92 -13.10 -0.94
N SER A 254 -12.67 -13.94 -1.95
CA SER A 254 -12.37 -15.37 -1.80
C SER A 254 -10.90 -15.71 -1.49
N ALA A 255 -10.02 -14.72 -1.33
CA ALA A 255 -8.62 -14.98 -1.00
C ALA A 255 -8.47 -15.37 0.49
N ARG A 256 -8.32 -16.67 0.76
CA ARG A 256 -7.86 -17.19 2.06
C ARG A 256 -6.41 -16.75 2.34
N PRO A 257 -5.99 -16.61 3.62
CA PRO A 257 -4.58 -16.53 3.96
C PRO A 257 -3.82 -17.71 3.35
N SER A 258 -2.62 -17.47 2.85
CA SER A 258 -1.80 -18.49 2.21
C SER A 258 -1.34 -19.53 3.24
N SER A 259 -2.14 -20.58 3.45
CA SER A 259 -1.67 -21.80 4.09
C SER A 259 -0.88 -22.61 3.05
N TRP A 260 0.44 -22.61 3.15
CA TRP A 260 1.30 -23.52 2.39
C TRP A 260 1.54 -24.76 3.24
N GLU A 261 0.88 -25.89 2.93
CA GLU A 261 1.28 -27.20 3.44
C GLU A 261 2.19 -27.90 2.41
N PRO A 262 3.35 -28.43 2.81
CA PRO A 262 4.22 -29.18 1.91
C PRO A 262 3.63 -30.57 1.64
N SER A 263 3.51 -30.93 0.36
CA SER A 263 3.22 -32.30 -0.06
C SER A 263 4.50 -33.16 -0.01
N PRO A 264 4.48 -34.38 0.55
CA PRO A 264 5.65 -35.22 0.71
C PRO A 264 6.27 -35.77 -0.59
N SER A 265 5.75 -35.41 -1.77
CA SER A 265 6.17 -35.98 -3.07
C SER A 265 6.98 -35.05 -3.98
N GLY A 266 7.43 -33.88 -3.51
CA GLY A 266 8.42 -33.05 -4.23
C GLY A 266 8.00 -32.55 -5.62
N ARG A 267 6.72 -32.64 -5.99
CA ARG A 267 6.16 -32.08 -7.23
C ARG A 267 5.21 -30.93 -6.91
N PHE A 268 5.58 -29.72 -7.34
CA PHE A 268 4.70 -28.55 -7.33
C PHE A 268 3.66 -28.67 -8.45
N THR A 269 2.45 -29.11 -8.11
CA THR A 269 1.28 -29.06 -9.01
C THR A 269 0.31 -27.97 -8.54
N GLY A 270 0.71 -26.70 -8.72
CA GLY A 270 -0.16 -25.57 -8.38
C GLY A 270 -1.32 -25.42 -9.38
N ARG A 271 -2.53 -25.80 -8.98
CA ARG A 271 -3.76 -25.22 -9.57
C ARG A 271 -3.68 -23.69 -9.39
N ARG A 272 -4.02 -22.92 -10.43
CA ARG A 272 -4.00 -21.45 -10.43
C ARG A 272 -4.81 -20.91 -9.23
N GLY A 273 -4.11 -20.38 -8.22
CA GLY A 273 -4.70 -19.73 -7.06
C GLY A 273 -5.32 -18.36 -7.38
N PRO A 274 -5.99 -17.72 -6.40
CA PRO A 274 -6.74 -16.47 -6.60
C PRO A 274 -5.84 -15.33 -7.12
N ARG A 275 -6.37 -14.56 -8.08
CA ARG A 275 -5.68 -13.44 -8.73
C ARG A 275 -5.82 -12.18 -7.87
N TRP A 276 -4.69 -11.64 -7.44
CA TRP A 276 -4.59 -10.27 -6.93
C TRP A 276 -4.51 -9.33 -8.13
N ALA A 277 -5.30 -8.27 -8.14
CA ALA A 277 -5.27 -7.26 -9.20
C ALA A 277 -4.87 -5.90 -8.61
N THR A 278 -3.58 -5.61 -8.58
CA THR A 278 -3.10 -4.24 -8.45
C THR A 278 -2.97 -3.71 -9.87
N ARG A 279 -3.94 -2.93 -10.34
CA ARG A 279 -3.82 -2.20 -11.60
C ARG A 279 -3.44 -0.76 -11.29
N SER A 280 -2.24 -0.36 -11.70
CA SER A 280 -1.85 1.04 -11.79
C SER A 280 -2.30 1.59 -13.15
N TRP A 281 -2.94 2.76 -13.15
CA TRP A 281 -3.35 3.46 -14.37
C TRP A 281 -2.52 4.74 -14.51
N ARG A 282 -2.27 5.18 -15.76
CA ARG A 282 -1.61 6.47 -16.02
C ARG A 282 -2.56 7.62 -15.65
N CYS A 283 -2.11 8.56 -14.83
CA CYS A 283 -2.62 9.93 -14.91
C CYS A 283 -2.04 10.55 -16.20
N ARG A 284 -2.90 10.75 -17.21
CA ARG A 284 -2.55 11.53 -18.39
C ARG A 284 -2.56 13.00 -17.95
N ALA A 285 -1.48 13.74 -18.22
CA ALA A 285 -1.46 15.18 -18.01
C ALA A 285 -2.58 15.82 -18.85
N GLY A 286 -3.64 16.30 -18.20
CA GLY A 286 -4.63 17.19 -18.80
C GLY A 286 -4.15 18.63 -18.57
N ALA A 287 -4.01 19.39 -19.66
CA ALA A 287 -3.70 20.81 -19.62
C ALA A 287 -4.77 21.58 -18.82
N PRO A 288 -4.44 22.73 -18.19
CA PRO A 288 -5.44 23.57 -17.57
C PRO A 288 -6.40 24.10 -18.63
N ALA A 289 -7.70 23.95 -18.39
CA ALA A 289 -8.71 24.69 -19.12
C ALA A 289 -8.56 26.17 -18.74
N THR A 290 -7.93 26.97 -19.61
CA THR A 290 -8.07 28.42 -19.58
C THR A 290 -9.53 28.74 -19.86
N ALA A 291 -10.28 29.09 -18.81
CA ALA A 291 -11.54 29.78 -18.95
C ALA A 291 -11.23 31.27 -19.16
N THR A 292 -11.32 31.74 -20.41
CA THR A 292 -11.50 33.16 -20.72
C THR A 292 -12.94 33.55 -20.36
N CYS A 293 -13.07 34.39 -19.34
CA CYS A 293 -13.56 35.77 -19.46
C CYS A 293 -12.85 36.61 -18.39
#